data_AF-A0A938QA61-F1
#
_entry.id   AF-A0A938QA61-F1
#
_cell.length_a   1.000
_cell.length_b   1.000
_cell.length_c   1.000
_cell.angle_alpha   90.00
_cell.angle_beta   90.00
_cell.angle_gamma   90.00
#
_symmetry.space_group_name_H-M   'P 1'
#
loop_
_entity.id
_entity.type
_entity.pdbx_description
1 polymer ?
#
loop_
_entity_poly.entity_id
_entity_poly.type
_entity_poly.pdbx_seq_one_letter_code
_entity_poly.pdbx_strand_id
1 'polypeptide(L)'
;MLAQVLQLRGCLWNSFVMVASVKALLEIIEQTIPELHRSFACLTPLFGSRGEAKAIHRLYERLEAVNFSHQVLAECPKRLAVLKVTGVRWNDLGEPKRVMASLNMAGLRPHWAESGMPQFA
;
A
#
# COMPACT_ATOMS: atom_id res chain seq x y z
N MET A 1 18.53 14.39 -4.00
CA MET A 1 19.71 14.09 -3.16
C MET A 1 19.38 13.12 -2.02
N LEU A 2 18.29 13.30 -1.27
CA LEU A 2 17.91 12.39 -0.16
C LEU A 2 17.82 10.90 -0.55
N ALA A 3 17.15 10.57 -1.65
CA ALA A 3 17.00 9.18 -2.09
C ALA A 3 18.35 8.47 -2.34
N GLN A 4 19.32 9.18 -2.92
CA GLN A 4 20.68 8.66 -3.15
C GLN A 4 21.41 8.45 -1.83
N VAL A 5 21.29 9.38 -0.88
CA VAL A 5 21.88 9.23 0.46
C VAL A 5 21.30 8.03 1.19
N LEU A 6 19.98 7.83 1.14
CA LEU A 6 19.32 6.67 1.75
C LEU A 6 19.78 5.36 1.10
N GLN A 7 19.88 5.33 -0.24
CA GLN A 7 20.39 4.17 -0.97
C GLN A 7 21.83 3.82 -0.56
N LEU A 8 22.71 4.83 -0.45
CA LEU A 8 24.10 4.65 -0.01
C LEU A 8 24.20 4.15 1.44
N ARG A 9 23.20 4.46 2.28
CA ARG A 9 23.06 3.94 3.64
C ARG A 9 22.44 2.54 3.71
N GLY A 10 22.17 1.92 2.57
CA GLY A 10 21.59 0.59 2.49
C GLY A 10 20.07 0.55 2.69
N CYS A 11 19.39 1.72 2.71
CA CYS A 11 17.93 1.75 2.75
C CYS A 11 17.34 1.17 1.45
N LEU A 12 16.17 0.57 1.57
CA LEU A 12 15.45 -0.08 0.48
C LEU A 12 14.19 0.71 0.11
N TRP A 13 13.73 0.53 -1.12
CA TRP A 13 12.38 0.96 -1.52
C TRP A 13 11.36 -0.04 -0.97
N ASN A 14 10.28 0.49 -0.37
CA ASN A 14 9.16 -0.33 0.07
C ASN A 14 8.27 -0.68 -1.15
N SER A 15 8.21 -1.95 -1.52
CA SER A 15 7.34 -2.44 -2.60
C SER A 15 5.88 -2.63 -2.18
N PHE A 16 5.60 -2.53 -0.89
CA PHE A 16 4.30 -2.82 -0.25
C PHE A 16 3.85 -4.29 -0.36
N VAL A 17 4.71 -5.19 -0.83
CA VAL A 17 4.46 -6.64 -0.78
C VAL A 17 4.79 -7.12 0.64
N MET A 18 3.77 -7.59 1.35
CA MET A 18 3.87 -7.94 2.77
C MET A 18 3.38 -9.37 3.00
N VAL A 19 4.04 -10.10 3.92
CA VAL A 19 3.61 -11.42 4.39
C VAL A 19 3.56 -11.39 5.91
N ALA A 20 2.39 -11.66 6.47
CA ALA A 20 2.17 -11.69 7.91
C ALA A 20 0.94 -12.55 8.23
N SER A 21 0.86 -13.06 9.47
CA SER A 21 -0.39 -13.62 9.96
C SER A 21 -1.42 -12.51 10.16
N VAL A 22 -2.71 -12.82 9.97
CA VAL A 22 -3.80 -11.87 10.24
C VAL A 22 -3.73 -11.33 11.67
N LYS A 23 -3.43 -12.21 12.63
CA LYS A 23 -3.24 -11.83 14.03
C LYS A 23 -2.15 -10.77 14.20
N ALA A 24 -0.98 -10.95 13.58
CA ALA A 24 0.11 -9.99 13.69
C ALA A 24 -0.25 -8.63 13.08
N LEU A 25 -0.99 -8.60 11.96
CA LEU A 25 -1.48 -7.36 11.34
C LEU A 25 -2.49 -6.64 12.23
N LEU A 26 -3.45 -7.37 12.80
CA LEU A 26 -4.44 -6.78 13.71
C LEU A 26 -3.77 -6.23 14.98
N GLU A 27 -2.82 -6.96 15.56
CA GLU A 27 -2.08 -6.50 16.75
C GLU A 27 -1.28 -5.21 16.49
N ILE A 28 -0.61 -5.06 15.33
CA ILE A 28 0.10 -3.79 15.04
C ILE A 28 -0.88 -2.64 14.81
N ILE A 29 -2.02 -2.89 14.15
CA ILE A 29 -3.04 -1.86 13.90
C ILE A 29 -3.70 -1.44 15.22
N GLU A 30 -4.03 -2.39 16.10
CA GLU A 30 -4.56 -2.10 17.43
C GLU A 30 -3.57 -1.29 18.28
N GLN A 31 -2.28 -1.65 18.20
CA GLN A 31 -1.23 -0.97 18.94
C GLN A 31 -1.02 0.48 18.48
N THR A 32 -1.09 0.77 17.18
CA THR A 32 -0.75 2.10 16.65
C THR A 32 -1.96 2.97 16.34
N ILE A 33 -3.10 2.38 15.97
CA ILE A 33 -4.34 3.07 15.62
C ILE A 33 -5.53 2.37 16.28
N PRO A 34 -5.60 2.36 17.63
CA PRO A 34 -6.59 1.59 18.38
C PRO A 34 -8.04 1.98 18.08
N GLU A 35 -8.31 3.24 17.72
CA GLU A 35 -9.66 3.70 17.37
C GLU A 35 -10.15 3.12 16.04
N LEU A 36 -9.25 3.04 15.03
CA LEU A 36 -9.55 2.37 13.76
C LEU A 36 -9.84 0.89 13.99
N HIS A 37 -8.98 0.20 14.76
CA HIS A 37 -9.18 -1.20 15.11
C HIS A 37 -10.53 -1.43 15.79
N ARG A 38 -10.84 -0.63 16.84
CA ARG A 38 -12.11 -0.73 17.58
C ARG A 38 -13.32 -0.48 16.69
N SER A 39 -13.24 0.48 15.78
CA SER A 39 -14.36 0.81 14.88
C SER A 39 -14.76 -0.37 14.00
N PHE A 40 -13.80 -1.16 13.51
CA PHE A 40 -14.07 -2.40 12.78
C PHE A 40 -14.46 -3.56 13.70
N ALA A 41 -13.82 -3.71 14.86
CA ALA A 41 -14.14 -4.77 15.82
C ALA A 41 -15.60 -4.70 16.32
N CYS A 42 -16.15 -3.49 16.47
CA CYS A 42 -17.56 -3.30 16.81
C CYS A 42 -18.54 -3.88 15.77
N LEU A 43 -18.10 -4.12 14.54
CA LEU A 43 -18.93 -4.68 13.46
C LEU A 43 -18.88 -6.20 13.37
N THR A 44 -17.99 -6.88 14.10
CA THR A 44 -17.85 -8.35 14.06
C THR A 44 -19.18 -9.11 14.22
N PRO A 45 -20.12 -8.72 15.10
CA PRO A 45 -21.42 -9.41 15.20
C PRO A 45 -22.29 -9.35 13.95
N LEU A 46 -22.00 -8.44 13.01
CA LEU A 46 -22.76 -8.24 11.78
C LEU A 46 -22.19 -9.02 10.59
N PHE A 47 -21.02 -9.65 10.71
CA PHE A 47 -20.39 -10.37 9.61
C PHE A 47 -21.26 -11.54 9.13
N GLY A 48 -21.42 -11.65 7.81
CA GLY A 48 -22.31 -12.61 7.15
C GLY A 48 -23.80 -12.27 7.22
N SER A 49 -24.18 -11.20 7.92
CA SER A 49 -25.58 -10.78 8.02
C SER A 49 -26.00 -9.90 6.83
N ARG A 50 -27.32 -9.78 6.61
CA ARG A 50 -27.88 -8.83 5.63
C ARG A 50 -27.52 -7.36 5.93
N GLY A 51 -27.14 -7.05 7.18
CA GLY A 51 -26.80 -5.70 7.62
C GLY A 51 -25.34 -5.31 7.43
N GLU A 52 -24.46 -6.27 7.12
CA GLU A 52 -23.00 -6.07 7.06
C GLU A 52 -22.60 -4.93 6.13
N ALA A 53 -23.03 -5.01 4.86
CA ALA A 53 -22.65 -4.04 3.83
C ALA A 53 -23.06 -2.60 4.20
N LYS A 54 -24.27 -2.44 4.77
CA LYS A 54 -24.77 -1.13 5.21
C LYS A 54 -23.98 -0.59 6.41
N ALA A 55 -23.58 -1.46 7.33
CA ALA A 55 -22.79 -1.07 8.50
C ALA A 55 -21.36 -0.67 8.11
N ILE A 56 -20.72 -1.44 7.22
CA ILE A 56 -19.40 -1.13 6.67
C ILE A 56 -19.42 0.19 5.90
N HIS A 57 -20.42 0.41 5.04
CA HIS A 57 -20.54 1.67 4.30
C HIS A 57 -20.61 2.89 5.24
N ARG A 58 -21.49 2.83 6.25
CA ARG A 58 -21.61 3.89 7.27
C ARG A 58 -20.35 4.10 8.08
N LEU A 59 -19.58 3.03 8.31
CA LEU A 59 -18.29 3.15 8.98
C LEU A 59 -17.32 3.93 8.10
N TYR A 60 -17.14 3.53 6.84
CA TYR A 60 -16.25 4.21 5.90
C TYR A 60 -16.61 5.68 5.66
N GLU A 61 -17.90 6.04 5.68
CA GLU A 61 -18.34 7.46 5.59
C GLU A 61 -17.81 8.36 6.72
N ARG A 62 -17.45 7.77 7.88
CA ARG A 62 -16.99 8.50 9.07
C ARG A 62 -15.51 8.32 9.38
N LEU A 63 -14.85 7.36 8.73
CA LEU A 63 -13.44 7.09 8.99
C LEU A 63 -12.56 8.18 8.41
N GLU A 64 -11.59 8.63 9.20
CA GLU A 64 -10.52 9.47 8.69
C GLU A 64 -9.54 8.63 7.85
N ALA A 65 -8.93 9.30 6.86
CA ALA A 65 -7.93 8.65 6.02
C ALA A 65 -6.67 8.32 6.85
N VAL A 66 -6.29 7.05 6.84
CA VAL A 66 -5.12 6.53 7.55
C VAL A 66 -4.06 6.10 6.55
N ASN A 67 -2.80 6.44 6.84
CA ASN A 67 -1.66 5.97 6.06
C ASN A 67 -0.99 4.79 6.76
N PHE A 68 -1.20 3.58 6.25
CA PHE A 68 -0.65 2.36 6.86
C PHE A 68 0.88 2.36 6.99
N SER A 69 1.61 2.88 6.00
CA SER A 69 3.07 2.96 6.07
C SER A 69 3.57 3.87 7.19
N HIS A 70 3.01 5.08 7.29
CA HIS A 70 3.47 6.08 8.25
C HIS A 70 2.89 5.87 9.64
N GLN A 71 1.62 5.51 9.75
CA GLN A 71 0.91 5.45 11.02
C GLN A 71 0.87 4.04 11.63
N VAL A 72 1.34 3.02 10.92
CA VAL A 72 1.44 1.64 11.45
C VAL A 72 2.86 1.09 11.31
N LEU A 73 3.38 1.00 10.09
CA LEU A 73 4.68 0.34 9.87
C LEU A 73 5.85 1.14 10.47
N ALA A 74 5.88 2.45 10.25
CA ALA A 74 6.94 3.32 10.77
C ALA A 74 6.94 3.43 12.30
N GLU A 75 5.78 3.24 12.95
CA GLU A 75 5.63 3.27 14.41
C GLU A 75 6.06 1.96 15.08
N CYS A 76 6.09 0.84 14.33
CA CYS A 76 6.40 -0.49 14.85
C CYS A 76 7.62 -1.16 14.17
N PRO A 77 8.78 -0.49 13.99
CA PRO A 77 9.89 -1.03 13.21
C PRO A 77 10.47 -2.32 13.79
N LYS A 78 10.37 -2.51 15.12
CA LYS A 78 10.83 -3.72 15.82
C LYS A 78 10.01 -4.97 15.49
N ARG A 79 8.80 -4.81 14.92
CA ARG A 79 7.92 -5.90 14.50
C ARG A 79 8.06 -6.24 13.02
N LEU A 80 8.99 -5.59 12.31
CA LEU A 80 9.19 -5.76 10.88
C LEU A 80 10.49 -6.50 10.60
N ALA A 81 10.42 -7.42 9.63
CA ALA A 81 11.58 -7.97 8.94
C ALA A 81 11.49 -7.57 7.47
N VAL A 82 12.63 -7.24 6.86
CA VAL A 82 12.69 -6.82 5.45
C VAL A 82 13.50 -7.81 4.64
N LEU A 83 12.98 -8.18 3.46
CA LEU A 83 13.69 -9.00 2.49
C LEU A 83 14.02 -8.15 1.27
N LYS A 84 15.32 -7.97 0.99
CA LYS A 84 15.75 -7.33 -0.25
C LYS A 84 15.45 -8.26 -1.42
N VAL A 85 14.62 -7.81 -2.35
CA VAL A 85 14.33 -8.53 -3.59
C VAL A 85 15.35 -8.13 -4.66
N THR A 86 15.97 -9.12 -5.30
CA THR A 86 16.96 -8.94 -6.36
C THR A 86 16.55 -9.69 -7.62
N GLY A 87 17.08 -9.31 -8.77
CA GLY A 87 16.80 -10.00 -10.05
C GLY A 87 15.42 -9.66 -10.64
N VAL A 88 14.68 -8.73 -10.03
CA VAL A 88 13.39 -8.25 -10.55
C VAL A 88 13.49 -6.77 -10.89
N ARG A 89 12.63 -6.33 -11.81
CA ARG A 89 12.36 -4.92 -12.04
C ARG A 89 11.04 -4.58 -11.35
N TRP A 90 11.00 -3.47 -10.64
CA TRP A 90 9.82 -3.03 -9.91
C TRP A 90 9.58 -1.55 -10.17
N ASN A 91 8.30 -1.18 -10.32
CA ASN A 91 7.85 0.18 -10.53
C ASN A 91 6.42 0.30 -9.98
N ASP A 92 6.14 1.36 -9.23
CA ASP A 92 4.82 1.63 -8.64
C ASP A 92 3.81 2.19 -9.65
N LEU A 93 4.27 2.59 -10.84
CA LEU A 93 3.47 3.19 -11.90
C LEU A 93 2.71 4.46 -11.49
N GLY A 94 3.13 5.12 -10.40
CA GLY A 94 2.40 6.25 -9.82
C GLY A 94 2.45 7.55 -10.65
N GLU A 95 3.27 7.60 -11.71
CA GLU A 95 3.26 8.70 -12.68
C GLU A 95 3.21 8.14 -14.11
N PRO A 96 2.51 8.80 -15.04
CA PRO A 96 2.35 8.29 -16.41
C PRO A 96 3.66 8.03 -17.15
N LYS A 97 4.69 8.87 -16.97
CA LYS A 97 6.02 8.61 -17.54
C LYS A 97 6.65 7.30 -17.02
N ARG A 98 6.32 6.86 -15.80
CA ARG A 98 6.79 5.59 -15.23
C ARG A 98 6.09 4.39 -15.88
N VAL A 99 4.84 4.56 -16.33
CA VAL A 99 4.14 3.58 -17.16
C VAL A 99 4.85 3.42 -18.50
N MET A 100 5.09 4.53 -19.21
CA MET A 100 5.77 4.50 -20.51
C MET A 100 7.19 3.92 -20.43
N ALA A 101 7.94 4.28 -19.39
CA ALA A 101 9.25 3.68 -19.13
C ALA A 101 9.17 2.16 -18.92
N SER A 102 8.15 1.67 -18.22
CA SER A 102 7.94 0.24 -17.96
C SER A 102 7.56 -0.52 -19.24
N LEU A 103 6.70 0.06 -20.10
CA LEU A 103 6.34 -0.52 -21.40
C LEU A 103 7.55 -0.63 -22.33
N ASN A 104 8.30 0.47 -22.47
CA ASN A 104 9.52 0.48 -23.28
C ASN A 104 10.53 -0.56 -22.79
N MET A 105 10.69 -0.70 -21.47
CA MET A 105 11.58 -1.67 -20.86
C MET A 105 11.12 -3.11 -21.08
N ALA A 106 9.81 -3.35 -21.17
CA ALA A 106 9.23 -4.65 -21.50
C ALA A 106 9.22 -4.95 -23.02
N GLY A 107 9.64 -4.00 -23.87
CA GLY A 107 9.55 -4.13 -25.32
C GLY A 107 8.12 -4.10 -25.86
N LEU A 108 7.17 -3.62 -25.06
CA LEU A 108 5.75 -3.57 -25.42
C LEU A 108 5.42 -2.23 -26.08
N ARG A 109 4.68 -2.30 -27.18
CA ARG A 109 4.13 -1.13 -27.88
C ARG A 109 2.62 -1.32 -28.08
N PRO A 110 1.80 -0.88 -27.12
CA PRO A 110 0.36 -0.92 -27.28
C PRO A 110 -0.10 0.04 -28.38
N HIS A 111 -1.11 -0.33 -29.16
CA HIS A 111 -1.67 0.49 -30.26
C HIS A 111 -2.08 1.91 -29.81
N TRP A 112 -2.58 2.06 -28.59
CA TRP A 112 -2.98 3.36 -28.02
C TRP A 112 -1.77 4.25 -27.70
N ALA A 113 -0.57 3.69 -27.54
CA ALA A 113 0.65 4.47 -27.32
C ALA A 113 1.23 5.03 -28.62
N GLU A 114 0.84 4.47 -29.76
CA GLU A 114 1.28 4.90 -31.11
C GLU A 114 0.45 6.09 -31.63
N SER A 115 -0.76 6.27 -31.10
CA SER A 115 -1.72 7.30 -31.56
C SER A 115 -1.47 8.70 -30.98
N GLY A 116 -0.27 8.94 -30.44
CA GLY A 116 0.12 10.16 -29.72
C GLY A 116 0.14 9.95 -28.21
N MET A 117 1.15 10.50 -27.54
CA MET A 117 1.28 10.43 -26.08
C MET A 117 0.00 10.98 -25.44
N PRO A 118 -0.71 10.22 -24.60
CA PRO A 118 -1.80 10.79 -23.83
C PRO A 118 -1.24 11.95 -23.01
N GLN A 119 -1.84 13.12 -23.14
CA GLN A 119 -1.48 14.29 -22.34
C GLN A 119 -2.06 14.06 -20.94
N PHE A 120 -1.23 13.56 -20.05
CA PHE A 120 -1.60 13.43 -18.65
C PHE A 120 -1.35 14.78 -17.97
N ALA A 121 -2.44 15.41 -17.53
CA ALA A 121 -2.43 16.67 -16.78
C ALA A 121 -1.81 16.50 -15.39
#